data_AF-A0A3D2SRQ4-F1
#
_entry.id   AF-A0A3D2SRQ4-F1
#
_cell.length_a   1.000
_cell.length_b   1.000
_cell.length_c   1.000
_cell.angle_alpha   90.00
_cell.angle_beta   90.00
_cell.angle_gamma   90.00
#
_symmetry.space_group_name_H-M   'P 1'
#
loop_
_entity.id
_entity.type
_entity.pdbx_description
1 polymer ?
#
loop_
_entity_poly.entity_id
_entity_poly.type
_entity_poly.pdbx_seq_one_letter_code
_entity_poly.pdbx_strand_id
1 'polypeptide(L)'
;MRRSLGFTLIELMVTIAVLAVIATMAAPSFGNLVAEKKLDRDARDLALTLSDARGQAAALRKQITIKFKAGTNTSTTYYWIPQSENNAMDESDQDVSFSDVTYTPVGVPSQREVDKPNPTYDKTKETDLNTKPPTNPPTIKVIVPLKFKLCNSKIKQSRMINVSLNGTIQQIEKGTC
;
A
#
# COMPACT_ATOMS: atom_id res chain seq x y z
N MET A 1 36.18 -59.10 -6.72
CA MET A 1 36.86 -57.77 -6.78
C MET A 1 35.94 -56.81 -7.52
N ARG A 2 35.39 -55.80 -6.84
CA ARG A 2 34.58 -54.74 -7.47
C ARG A 2 35.53 -53.77 -8.18
N ARG A 3 35.44 -53.65 -9.51
CA ARG A 3 36.17 -52.62 -10.27
C ARG A 3 35.55 -51.26 -9.94
N SER A 4 36.37 -50.32 -9.48
CA SER A 4 36.03 -48.91 -9.42
C SER A 4 35.87 -48.38 -10.85
N LEU A 5 34.64 -47.99 -11.22
CA LEU A 5 34.37 -47.26 -12.45
C LEU A 5 34.75 -45.80 -12.19
N GLY A 6 35.89 -45.36 -12.72
CA GLY A 6 36.31 -43.95 -12.66
C GLY A 6 35.71 -43.13 -13.79
N PHE A 7 35.54 -41.83 -13.56
CA PHE A 7 35.12 -40.87 -14.58
C PHE A 7 36.20 -40.70 -15.66
N THR A 8 35.78 -40.60 -16.91
CA THR A 8 36.69 -40.26 -18.01
C THR A 8 36.90 -38.75 -18.10
N LEU A 9 38.04 -38.31 -18.65
CA LEU A 9 38.33 -36.89 -18.84
C LEU A 9 37.27 -36.21 -19.73
N ILE A 10 36.82 -36.91 -20.79
CA ILE A 10 35.78 -36.39 -21.70
C ILE A 10 34.44 -36.19 -20.98
N GLU A 11 34.06 -37.09 -20.07
CA GLU A 11 32.83 -36.98 -19.29
C GLU A 11 32.88 -35.78 -18.32
N LEU A 12 34.04 -35.52 -17.71
CA LEU A 12 34.24 -34.33 -16.89
C LEU A 12 34.11 -33.04 -17.72
N MET A 13 34.66 -33.00 -18.93
CA MET A 13 34.56 -31.83 -19.79
C MET A 13 33.11 -31.55 -20.22
N VAL A 14 32.37 -32.60 -20.59
CA VAL A 14 30.97 -32.46 -20.99
C VAL A 14 30.10 -32.03 -19.81
N THR A 15 30.29 -32.61 -18.62
CA THR A 15 29.53 -32.24 -17.42
C THR A 15 29.76 -30.78 -17.00
N ILE A 16 31.00 -30.29 -17.04
CA ILE A 16 31.30 -28.87 -16.76
C ILE A 16 30.70 -27.96 -17.83
N ALA A 17 30.76 -28.35 -19.11
CA ALA A 17 30.17 -27.58 -20.21
C ALA A 17 28.65 -27.45 -20.06
N VAL A 18 27.96 -28.55 -19.74
CA VAL A 18 26.50 -28.56 -19.50
C VAL A 18 26.15 -27.74 -18.25
N LEU A 19 26.92 -27.88 -17.18
CA LEU A 19 26.72 -27.12 -15.94
C LEU A 19 26.87 -25.61 -16.18
N ALA A 20 27.83 -25.18 -17.00
CA ALA A 20 28.03 -23.78 -17.36
C ALA A 20 26.82 -23.20 -18.11
N VAL A 21 26.23 -23.93 -19.06
CA VAL A 21 25.03 -23.50 -19.81
C VAL A 21 23.82 -23.39 -18.88
N ILE A 22 23.63 -24.36 -17.98
CA ILE A 22 22.51 -24.33 -17.03
C ILE A 22 22.68 -23.17 -16.04
N ALA A 23 23.89 -22.94 -15.55
CA ALA A 23 24.18 -21.87 -14.58
C ALA A 23 23.87 -20.47 -15.14
N THR A 24 24.09 -20.21 -16.43
CA THR A 24 23.80 -18.89 -17.04
C THR A 24 22.31 -18.66 -17.24
N MET A 25 21.52 -19.71 -17.47
CA MET A 25 20.06 -19.62 -17.61
C MET A 25 19.33 -19.58 -16.26
N ALA A 26 19.97 -20.05 -15.19
CA ALA A 26 19.34 -20.26 -13.89
C ALA A 26 19.38 -19.04 -12.95
N ALA A 27 19.77 -17.83 -13.41
CA ALA A 27 19.75 -16.63 -12.58
C ALA A 27 18.40 -15.89 -12.69
N PRO A 28 17.43 -16.10 -11.78
CA PRO A 28 16.23 -15.27 -11.73
C PRO A 28 16.56 -13.84 -11.28
N SER A 29 15.76 -12.87 -11.72
CA SER A 29 15.82 -11.50 -11.21
C SER A 29 15.32 -11.46 -9.76
N PHE A 30 16.21 -11.69 -8.79
CA PHE A 30 15.92 -11.54 -7.36
C PHE A 30 15.45 -10.11 -7.01
N GLY A 31 15.79 -9.12 -7.83
CA GLY A 31 15.39 -7.74 -7.63
C GLY A 31 13.86 -7.54 -7.62
N ASN A 32 13.14 -8.23 -8.50
CA ASN A 32 11.68 -8.12 -8.56
C ASN A 32 11.02 -8.84 -7.38
N LEU A 33 11.53 -10.00 -7.00
CA LEU A 33 11.04 -10.75 -5.83
C LEU A 33 11.24 -9.93 -4.54
N VAL A 34 12.40 -9.32 -4.35
CA VAL A 34 12.69 -8.47 -3.19
C VAL A 34 11.77 -7.24 -3.19
N ALA A 35 11.54 -6.61 -4.34
CA ALA A 35 10.61 -5.48 -4.44
C ALA A 35 9.16 -5.89 -4.10
N GLU A 36 8.72 -7.07 -4.54
CA GLU A 36 7.39 -7.59 -4.20
C GLU A 36 7.26 -7.84 -2.69
N LYS A 37 8.29 -8.44 -2.06
CA LYS A 37 8.30 -8.65 -0.60
C LYS A 37 8.32 -7.35 0.18
N LYS A 38 9.02 -6.32 -0.30
CA LYS A 38 9.00 -4.97 0.28
C LYS A 38 7.61 -4.34 0.19
N LEU A 39 6.95 -4.43 -0.97
CA LEU A 39 5.57 -3.95 -1.14
C LEU A 39 4.57 -4.70 -0.24
N ASP A 40 4.68 -6.03 -0.14
CA ASP A 40 3.87 -6.84 0.77
C ASP A 40 4.09 -6.43 2.24
N ARG A 41 5.35 -6.15 2.62
CA ARG A 41 5.71 -5.73 3.97
C ARG A 41 5.07 -4.39 4.32
N ASP A 42 5.21 -3.37 3.46
CA ASP A 42 4.65 -2.04 3.71
C ASP A 42 3.11 -2.09 3.78
N ALA A 43 2.45 -2.88 2.92
CA ALA A 43 0.99 -3.06 2.99
C ALA A 43 0.53 -3.71 4.30
N ARG A 44 1.27 -4.72 4.78
CA ARG A 44 1.00 -5.36 6.08
C ARG A 44 1.27 -4.43 7.24
N ASP A 45 2.35 -3.64 7.16
CA ASP A 45 2.71 -2.66 8.17
C ASP A 45 1.62 -1.57 8.32
N LEU A 46 1.05 -1.09 7.21
CA LEU A 46 -0.12 -0.21 7.24
C LEU A 46 -1.33 -0.91 7.89
N ALA A 47 -1.65 -2.14 7.47
CA ALA A 47 -2.77 -2.89 8.04
C ALA A 47 -2.62 -3.13 9.55
N LEU A 48 -1.39 -3.39 10.01
CA LEU A 48 -1.05 -3.49 11.43
C LEU A 48 -1.21 -2.15 12.14
N THR A 49 -0.70 -1.06 11.57
CA THR A 49 -0.84 0.29 12.13
C THR A 49 -2.31 0.69 12.29
N LEU A 50 -3.14 0.38 11.29
CA LEU A 50 -4.59 0.62 11.33
C LEU A 50 -5.26 -0.20 12.45
N SER A 51 -4.87 -1.46 12.60
CA SER A 51 -5.41 -2.36 13.63
C SER A 51 -4.94 -1.97 15.03
N ASP A 52 -3.69 -1.54 15.17
CA ASP A 52 -3.11 -1.07 16.43
C ASP A 52 -3.78 0.22 16.89
N ALA A 53 -3.90 1.22 16.01
CA ALA A 53 -4.60 2.46 16.34
C ALA A 53 -6.06 2.22 16.77
N ARG A 54 -6.75 1.27 16.14
CA ARG A 54 -8.09 0.83 16.53
C ARG A 54 -8.10 0.21 17.93
N GLY A 55 -7.20 -0.74 18.19
CA GLY A 55 -7.05 -1.39 19.49
C GLY A 55 -6.74 -0.37 20.59
N GLN A 56 -5.83 0.56 20.30
CA GLN A 56 -5.43 1.64 21.20
C GLN A 56 -6.60 2.60 21.50
N ALA A 57 -7.45 2.89 20.50
CA ALA A 57 -8.61 3.74 20.69
C ALA A 57 -9.62 3.12 21.66
N ALA A 58 -9.89 1.82 21.48
CA ALA A 58 -10.77 1.05 22.35
C ALA A 58 -10.17 0.88 23.77
N ALA A 59 -8.87 0.58 23.86
CA ALA A 59 -8.17 0.35 25.13
C ALA A 59 -8.09 1.63 25.98
N LEU A 60 -7.74 2.76 25.36
CA LEU A 60 -7.63 4.05 26.06
C LEU A 60 -8.96 4.80 26.19
N ARG A 61 -10.02 4.34 25.50
CA ARG A 61 -11.30 5.06 25.35
C ARG A 61 -11.09 6.50 24.89
N LYS A 62 -10.16 6.70 23.96
CA LYS A 62 -9.80 8.00 23.40
C LYS A 62 -9.82 7.95 21.89
N GLN A 63 -9.98 9.11 21.27
CA GLN A 63 -9.81 9.22 19.84
C GLN A 63 -8.33 9.04 19.49
N ILE A 64 -8.05 8.19 18.51
CA ILE A 64 -6.70 7.94 17.99
C ILE A 64 -6.70 8.29 16.52
N THR A 65 -5.71 9.07 16.09
CA THR A 65 -5.63 9.52 14.70
C THR A 65 -4.38 8.98 14.02
N ILE A 66 -4.52 8.50 12.79
CA ILE A 66 -3.42 8.13 11.91
C ILE A 66 -3.26 9.22 10.87
N LYS A 67 -2.03 9.68 10.69
CA LYS A 67 -1.64 10.68 9.70
C LYS A 67 -0.69 10.06 8.69
N PHE A 68 -0.95 10.28 7.41
CA PHE A 68 -0.18 9.70 6.32
C PHE A 68 0.98 10.60 5.88
N LYS A 69 1.89 10.86 6.83
CA LYS A 69 3.07 11.70 6.63
C LYS A 69 4.17 11.30 7.60
N ALA A 70 5.39 11.73 7.33
CA ALA A 70 6.50 11.54 8.26
C ALA A 70 6.19 12.20 9.61
N GLY A 71 6.53 11.50 10.69
CA GLY A 71 6.35 11.97 12.06
C GLY A 71 6.67 10.88 13.07
N THR A 72 6.47 11.19 14.35
CA THR A 72 6.79 10.28 15.46
C THR A 72 5.50 9.84 16.15
N ASN A 73 5.33 8.53 16.29
CA ASN A 73 4.16 7.95 16.95
C ASN A 73 4.08 8.37 18.42
N THR A 74 2.86 8.67 18.86
CA THR A 74 2.51 8.98 20.24
C THR A 74 1.37 8.07 20.69
N SER A 75 0.94 8.20 21.95
CA SER A 75 -0.17 7.42 22.48
C SER A 75 -1.53 7.71 21.83
N THR A 76 -1.67 8.83 21.11
CA THR A 76 -2.94 9.23 20.46
C THR A 76 -2.82 9.56 18.98
N THR A 77 -1.61 9.64 18.45
CA THR A 77 -1.37 9.96 17.04
C THR A 77 -0.31 9.05 16.46
N TYR A 78 -0.68 8.36 15.39
CA TYR A 78 0.22 7.52 14.61
C TYR A 78 0.57 8.23 13.31
N TYR A 79 1.79 8.05 12.87
CA TYR A 79 2.32 8.55 11.61
C TYR A 79 2.77 7.36 10.78
N TRP A 80 2.34 7.33 9.52
CA TRP A 80 2.67 6.22 8.64
C TRP A 80 3.03 6.70 7.24
N ILE A 81 4.15 6.19 6.74
CA ILE A 81 4.58 6.31 5.34
C ILE A 81 5.21 4.99 4.90
N PRO A 82 5.15 4.61 3.61
CA PRO A 82 5.90 3.46 3.12
C PRO A 82 7.40 3.66 3.38
N GLN A 83 8.05 2.64 3.92
CA GLN A 83 9.47 2.69 4.29
C GLN A 83 10.37 2.19 3.15
N SER A 84 9.81 1.41 2.22
CA SER A 84 10.58 0.80 1.16
C SER A 84 10.68 1.73 -0.05
N GLU A 85 11.87 1.79 -0.65
CA GLU A 85 12.10 2.50 -1.91
C GLU A 85 11.15 2.05 -3.02
N ASN A 86 10.73 2.99 -3.85
CA ASN A 86 9.79 2.81 -4.97
C ASN A 86 8.34 2.50 -4.57
N ASN A 87 8.04 2.30 -3.28
CA ASN A 87 6.67 2.20 -2.80
C ASN A 87 6.12 3.60 -2.54
N ALA A 88 4.94 3.89 -3.09
CA ALA A 88 4.27 5.16 -2.93
C ALA A 88 2.78 4.95 -2.61
N MET A 89 2.21 5.92 -1.92
CA MET A 89 0.77 6.05 -1.74
C MET A 89 0.16 6.45 -3.09
N ASP A 90 -0.76 5.64 -3.60
CA ASP A 90 -1.41 5.85 -4.89
C ASP A 90 -2.87 6.27 -4.68
N GLU A 91 -3.17 7.54 -4.97
CA GLU A 91 -4.52 8.12 -4.89
C GLU A 91 -5.14 8.38 -6.29
N SER A 92 -4.67 7.67 -7.31
CA SER A 92 -5.23 7.77 -8.66
C SER A 92 -6.69 7.34 -8.73
N ASP A 93 -7.08 6.35 -7.91
CA ASP A 93 -8.45 5.84 -7.84
C ASP A 93 -9.35 6.77 -7.00
N GLN A 94 -10.57 7.05 -7.47
CA GLN A 94 -11.47 8.02 -6.84
C GLN A 94 -11.89 7.63 -5.42
N ASP A 95 -11.97 6.33 -5.14
CA ASP A 95 -12.37 5.75 -3.86
C ASP A 95 -11.18 5.50 -2.91
N VAL A 96 -9.96 5.85 -3.32
CA VAL A 96 -8.75 5.76 -2.50
C VAL A 96 -8.35 7.14 -1.98
N SER A 97 -7.96 7.19 -0.70
CA SER A 97 -7.48 8.41 -0.05
C SER A 97 -6.65 8.11 1.20
N PHE A 98 -5.46 8.71 1.27
CA PHE A 98 -4.58 8.79 2.44
C PHE A 98 -4.82 10.08 3.25
N SER A 99 -6.09 10.51 3.36
CA SER A 99 -6.50 11.49 4.36
C SER A 99 -6.48 10.88 5.78
N ASP A 100 -6.26 11.72 6.80
CA ASP A 100 -6.20 11.30 8.20
C ASP A 100 -7.37 10.36 8.59
N VAL A 101 -7.04 9.31 9.35
CA VAL A 101 -8.03 8.33 9.85
C VAL A 101 -8.13 8.48 11.35
N THR A 102 -9.30 8.85 11.85
CA THR A 102 -9.56 8.95 13.29
C THR A 102 -10.46 7.81 13.73
N TYR A 103 -10.00 7.01 14.69
CA TYR A 103 -10.81 6.03 15.39
C TYR A 103 -11.50 6.68 16.59
N THR A 104 -12.78 6.39 16.74
CA THR A 104 -13.57 6.75 17.92
C THR A 104 -13.14 5.94 19.16
N PRO A 105 -13.50 6.36 20.39
CA PRO A 105 -13.23 5.60 21.62
C PRO A 105 -13.74 4.16 21.65
N VAL A 106 -14.61 3.76 20.71
CA VAL A 106 -15.13 2.40 20.57
C VAL A 106 -14.42 1.61 19.46
N GLY A 107 -13.34 2.15 18.88
CA GLY A 107 -12.55 1.50 17.84
C GLY A 107 -13.22 1.47 16.45
N VAL A 108 -14.25 2.30 16.23
CA VAL A 108 -14.88 2.47 14.91
C VAL A 108 -14.25 3.69 14.22
N PRO A 109 -13.84 3.59 12.96
CA PRO A 109 -13.29 4.72 12.23
C PRO A 109 -14.38 5.74 11.92
N SER A 110 -14.07 7.02 12.09
CA SER A 110 -14.95 8.12 11.72
C SER A 110 -15.09 8.18 10.19
N GLN A 111 -16.28 8.55 9.72
CA GLN A 111 -16.50 8.85 8.31
C GLN A 111 -15.58 9.99 7.86
N ARG A 112 -15.02 9.86 6.66
CA ARG A 112 -14.07 10.83 6.09
C ARG A 112 -14.69 11.51 4.88
N GLU A 113 -14.58 12.83 4.85
CA GLU A 113 -14.91 13.63 3.68
C GLU A 113 -13.61 14.20 3.13
N VAL A 114 -13.39 14.00 1.83
CA VAL A 114 -12.20 14.48 1.13
C VAL A 114 -12.65 15.44 0.03
N ASP A 115 -11.95 16.56 -0.08
CA ASP A 115 -12.17 17.50 -1.18
C ASP A 115 -11.57 16.88 -2.46
N LYS A 116 -12.43 16.45 -3.38
CA LYS A 116 -12.03 15.94 -4.69
C LYS A 116 -12.36 16.99 -5.77
N PRO A 117 -11.65 16.98 -6.93
CA PRO A 117 -11.96 17.88 -8.03
C PRO A 117 -13.42 17.75 -8.45
N ASN A 118 -14.12 18.87 -8.60
CA ASN A 118 -15.50 18.85 -9.07
C ASN A 118 -15.53 18.53 -10.57
N PRO A 119 -16.11 17.40 -11.02
CA PRO A 119 -16.12 17.00 -12.42
C PRO A 119 -16.94 17.96 -13.30
N THR A 120 -17.86 18.73 -12.71
CA THR A 120 -18.67 19.72 -13.41
C THR A 120 -18.13 21.15 -13.26
N TYR A 121 -16.92 21.31 -12.71
CA TYR A 121 -16.29 22.62 -12.58
C TYR A 121 -16.02 23.24 -13.94
N ASP A 122 -16.49 24.46 -14.13
CA ASP A 122 -16.30 25.24 -15.33
C ASP A 122 -15.55 26.53 -14.99
N LYS A 123 -14.31 26.67 -15.47
CA LYS A 123 -13.50 27.87 -15.23
C LYS A 123 -14.13 29.16 -15.76
N THR A 124 -15.10 29.07 -16.67
CA THR A 124 -15.77 30.21 -17.29
C THR A 124 -17.00 30.70 -16.52
N LYS A 125 -17.50 29.91 -15.55
CA LYS A 125 -18.67 30.27 -14.73
C LYS A 125 -18.26 30.91 -13.41
N GLU A 126 -19.07 31.84 -12.94
CA GLU A 126 -18.88 32.48 -11.63
C GLU A 126 -18.87 31.43 -10.52
N THR A 127 -17.89 31.55 -9.62
CA THR A 127 -17.73 30.68 -8.46
C THR A 127 -18.13 31.47 -7.22
N ASP A 128 -19.18 31.03 -6.51
CA ASP A 128 -19.57 31.61 -5.22
C ASP A 128 -19.67 30.51 -4.16
N LEU A 129 -18.69 30.48 -3.27
CA LEU A 129 -18.61 29.52 -2.17
C LEU A 129 -19.50 29.87 -0.96
N ASN A 130 -20.11 31.06 -0.94
CA ASN A 130 -20.95 31.52 0.17
C ASN A 130 -22.42 31.12 0.00
N THR A 131 -22.82 30.77 -1.22
CA THR A 131 -24.17 30.25 -1.51
C THR A 131 -24.37 28.87 -0.88
N LYS A 132 -25.62 28.53 -0.55
CA LYS A 132 -26.00 27.22 0.02
C LYS A 132 -27.06 26.58 -0.89
N PRO A 133 -26.70 25.64 -1.78
CA PRO A 133 -25.36 25.07 -2.01
C PRO A 133 -24.40 26.04 -2.75
N PRO A 134 -23.07 25.86 -2.62
CA PRO A 134 -22.09 26.68 -3.33
C PRO A 134 -22.22 26.57 -4.84
N THR A 135 -22.03 27.68 -5.55
CA THR A 135 -22.18 27.79 -7.00
C THR A 135 -20.83 27.53 -7.68
N ASN A 136 -20.79 26.58 -8.61
CA ASN A 136 -19.61 26.17 -9.40
C ASN A 136 -18.30 25.99 -8.59
N PRO A 137 -18.31 25.24 -7.47
CA PRO A 137 -17.11 25.10 -6.65
C PRO A 137 -16.03 24.28 -7.40
N PRO A 138 -14.73 24.60 -7.26
CA PRO A 138 -13.64 23.86 -7.90
C PRO A 138 -13.45 22.44 -7.32
N THR A 139 -13.85 22.23 -6.06
CA THR A 139 -13.81 20.94 -5.37
C THR A 139 -15.15 20.63 -4.70
N ILE A 140 -15.44 19.33 -4.54
CA ILE A 140 -16.61 18.83 -3.82
C ILE A 140 -16.16 17.90 -2.70
N LYS A 141 -16.93 17.89 -1.60
CA LYS A 141 -16.73 16.96 -0.48
C LYS A 141 -17.32 15.60 -0.84
N VAL A 142 -16.47 14.60 -0.94
CA VAL A 142 -16.86 13.22 -1.25
C VAL A 142 -16.59 12.34 -0.04
N ILE A 143 -17.57 11.52 0.34
CA ILE A 143 -17.39 10.49 1.35
C ILE A 143 -16.56 9.37 0.72
N VAL A 144 -15.37 9.12 1.28
CA VAL A 144 -14.48 8.07 0.78
C VAL A 144 -14.46 6.86 1.72
N PRO A 145 -14.45 5.63 1.19
CA PRO A 145 -14.26 4.44 2.00
C PRO A 145 -12.84 4.38 2.58
N LEU A 146 -12.59 3.46 3.50
CA LEU A 146 -11.25 3.17 4.01
C LEU A 146 -10.53 2.20 3.08
N LYS A 147 -10.17 2.72 1.90
CA LYS A 147 -9.35 2.03 0.92
C LYS A 147 -8.01 2.75 0.77
N PHE A 148 -6.93 1.99 0.80
CA PHE A 148 -5.57 2.48 0.66
C PHE A 148 -4.84 1.64 -0.38
N LYS A 149 -4.26 2.29 -1.38
CA LYS A 149 -3.51 1.61 -2.44
C LYS A 149 -2.05 2.02 -2.38
N LEU A 150 -1.18 1.04 -2.22
CA LEU A 150 0.27 1.22 -2.33
C LEU A 150 0.70 0.73 -3.70
N CYS A 151 1.50 1.53 -4.40
CA CYS A 151 2.06 1.20 -5.70
C CYS A 151 3.59 1.07 -5.59
N ASN A 152 4.17 0.01 -6.17
CA ASN A 152 5.61 -0.04 -6.43
C ASN A 152 5.92 0.39 -7.88
N SER A 153 6.64 1.49 -8.04
CA SER A 153 6.93 2.09 -9.35
C SER A 153 7.86 1.25 -10.23
N LYS A 154 8.67 0.35 -9.66
CA LYS A 154 9.66 -0.50 -10.36
C LYS A 154 9.02 -1.76 -10.94
N ILE A 155 8.23 -2.48 -10.14
CA ILE A 155 7.59 -3.75 -10.58
C ILE A 155 6.17 -3.56 -11.12
N LYS A 156 5.62 -2.33 -11.07
CA LYS A 156 4.27 -1.97 -11.54
C LYS A 156 3.15 -2.79 -10.87
N GLN A 157 3.38 -3.21 -9.63
CA GLN A 157 2.41 -3.93 -8.82
C GLN A 157 1.89 -3.03 -7.71
N SER A 158 0.64 -3.23 -7.33
CA SER A 158 0.00 -2.54 -6.21
C SER A 158 -0.52 -3.50 -5.15
N ARG A 159 -0.77 -2.96 -3.96
CA ARG A 159 -1.48 -3.61 -2.86
C ARG A 159 -2.58 -2.70 -2.38
N MET A 160 -3.82 -3.18 -2.44
CA MET A 160 -4.98 -2.46 -1.97
C MET A 160 -5.44 -3.02 -0.63
N ILE A 161 -5.47 -2.19 0.40
CA ILE A 161 -5.93 -2.53 1.74
C ILE A 161 -7.37 -2.03 1.87
N ASN A 162 -8.30 -2.99 2.01
CA ASN A 162 -9.72 -2.71 2.20
C ASN A 162 -10.06 -2.84 3.69
N VAL A 163 -10.55 -1.75 4.29
CA VAL A 163 -11.02 -1.73 5.68
C VAL A 163 -12.53 -1.57 5.71
N SER A 164 -13.18 -2.42 6.49
CA SER A 164 -14.61 -2.37 6.73
C SER A 164 -15.02 -1.12 7.52
N LEU A 165 -16.32 -0.79 7.49
CA LEU A 165 -16.90 0.33 8.24
C LEU A 165 -16.69 0.23 9.76
N ASN A 166 -16.48 -0.97 10.30
CA ASN A 166 -16.19 -1.17 11.72
C ASN A 166 -14.68 -1.12 12.04
N GLY A 167 -13.82 -0.81 11.07
CA GLY A 167 -12.37 -0.70 11.25
C GLY A 167 -11.62 -2.03 11.18
N THR A 168 -12.22 -3.11 10.67
CA THR A 168 -11.52 -4.40 10.49
C THR A 168 -10.89 -4.47 9.11
N ILE A 169 -9.64 -4.89 9.03
CA ILE A 169 -8.98 -5.22 7.76
C ILE A 169 -9.68 -6.42 7.14
N GLN A 170 -10.23 -6.24 5.92
CA GLN A 170 -10.92 -7.32 5.21
C GLN A 170 -9.94 -8.14 4.40
N GLN A 171 -9.19 -7.49 3.51
CA GLN A 171 -8.27 -8.14 2.60
C GLN A 171 -7.18 -7.16 2.13
N ILE A 172 -6.02 -7.72 1.77
CA ILE A 172 -4.99 -7.03 0.99
C ILE A 172 -4.98 -7.65 -0.40
N GLU A 173 -5.48 -6.92 -1.39
CA GLU A 173 -5.61 -7.39 -2.78
C GLU A 173 -4.37 -7.00 -3.58
N LYS A 174 -3.93 -7.88 -4.48
CA LYS A 174 -2.87 -7.58 -5.43
C LYS A 174 -3.49 -6.92 -6.66
N GLY A 175 -2.84 -5.88 -7.17
CA GLY A 175 -3.24 -5.23 -8.41
C GLY A 175 -2.04 -4.71 -9.18
N THR A 176 -2.33 -3.86 -10.15
CA THR A 176 -1.33 -3.06 -10.87
C THR A 176 -1.39 -1.61 -10.39
N CYS A 177 -0.27 -0.93 -10.59
CA CYS A 177 -0.33 0.51 -10.79
C CYS A 177 -0.71 0.73 -12.26
#